data_AF-A0A0G0XK67-F1
#
_entry.id   AF-A0A0G0XK67-F1
#
_cell.length_a   1.000
_cell.length_b   1.000
_cell.length_c   1.000
_cell.angle_alpha   90.00
_cell.angle_beta   90.00
_cell.angle_gamma   90.00
#
_symmetry.space_group_name_H-M   'P 1'
#
loop_
_entity.id
_entity.type
_entity.pdbx_description
1 polymer ?
#
loop_
_entity_poly.entity_id
_entity_poly.type
_entity_poly.pdbx_seq_one_letter_code
_entity_poly.pdbx_strand_id
1 'polypeptide(L)'
;MRINDLVQLLDNRLREFKLSRDYARMNGDLERMNVADKEIFALEDTLYQLNLLVDTSKSAAVKEAILAEVITDGSIAVLGEYDITPYATDPKHEEKIMNILSKMGVMDTVEKIDDYIMGKALSSPVTGEMVMSAALAYDVDARLMMAIMEQDSRFGTVGVAVRTLNPGNVGNDDSGNTRTYESWQEGVTAIAEWLSRHRGSTIIPEISEEPVLEPAATLTPSTITPTTASTSITTTTTITTTPTTAASSSFSPMPTPTPVVTITPSPTASPSFSPTPTPEATPQPSDEPTAGEAEPTPEPTPEPEPEPQPEADQPLAETTDTSTAD
;
A
#
# COMPACT_ATOMS: atom_id res chain seq x y z
N MET A 1 -25.40 14.26 23.30
CA MET A 1 -25.78 12.84 23.50
C MET A 1 -25.13 12.04 22.38
N ARG A 2 -24.41 10.97 22.68
CA ARG A 2 -23.82 10.11 21.63
C ARG A 2 -24.90 9.20 21.06
N ILE A 3 -24.73 8.76 19.81
CA ILE A 3 -25.72 7.92 19.13
C ILE A 3 -25.97 6.60 19.88
N ASN A 4 -24.93 6.02 20.48
CA ASN A 4 -25.03 4.82 21.33
C ASN A 4 -25.89 5.05 22.59
N ASP A 5 -25.79 6.24 23.21
CA ASP A 5 -26.62 6.61 24.37
C ASP A 5 -28.11 6.66 23.99
N LEU A 6 -28.40 7.10 22.75
CA LEU A 6 -29.77 7.19 22.22
C LEU A 6 -30.33 5.80 21.89
N VAL A 7 -29.55 4.94 21.25
CA VAL A 7 -29.92 3.53 21.01
C VAL A 7 -30.26 2.84 22.35
N GLN A 8 -29.40 2.97 23.36
CA GLN A 8 -29.64 2.38 24.68
C GLN A 8 -30.90 2.93 25.38
N LEU A 9 -31.20 4.23 25.22
CA LEU A 9 -32.43 4.82 25.74
C LEU A 9 -33.68 4.25 25.06
N LEU A 10 -33.64 4.07 23.73
CA LEU A 10 -34.76 3.53 22.96
C LEU A 10 -34.97 2.03 23.24
N ASP A 11 -33.91 1.24 23.42
CA ASP A 11 -34.01 -0.17 23.85
C ASP A 11 -34.68 -0.33 25.22
N ASN A 12 -34.35 0.54 26.18
CA ASN A 12 -34.99 0.53 27.50
C ASN A 12 -36.49 0.85 27.37
N ARG A 13 -36.86 1.87 26.58
CA ARG A 13 -38.25 2.25 26.35
C ARG A 13 -39.04 1.19 25.57
N LEU A 14 -38.41 0.52 24.61
CA LEU A 14 -38.99 -0.60 23.87
C LEU A 14 -39.32 -1.78 24.80
N ARG A 15 -38.44 -2.05 25.79
CA ARG A 15 -38.67 -3.07 26.82
C ARG A 15 -39.87 -2.73 27.70
N GLU A 16 -40.01 -1.46 28.12
CA GLU A 16 -41.15 -1.00 28.91
C GLU A 16 -42.49 -1.17 28.16
N PHE A 17 -42.56 -0.81 26.88
CA PHE A 17 -43.79 -1.01 26.10
C PHE A 17 -44.11 -2.49 25.85
N LYS A 18 -43.11 -3.35 25.64
CA LYS A 18 -43.32 -4.81 25.53
C LYS A 18 -43.93 -5.38 26.82
N LEU A 19 -43.43 -4.97 27.99
CA LEU A 19 -44.03 -5.33 29.29
C LEU A 19 -45.45 -4.77 29.46
N SER A 20 -45.70 -3.51 29.06
CA SER A 20 -47.03 -2.89 29.12
C SER A 20 -48.05 -3.62 28.25
N ARG A 21 -47.65 -4.06 27.05
CA ARG A 21 -48.48 -4.86 26.15
C ARG A 21 -48.83 -6.21 26.76
N ASP A 22 -47.84 -6.91 27.32
CA ASP A 22 -48.05 -8.23 27.92
C ASP A 22 -49.00 -8.12 29.14
N TYR A 23 -48.88 -7.05 29.94
CA TYR A 23 -49.83 -6.75 31.01
C TYR A 23 -51.24 -6.43 30.49
N ALA A 24 -51.37 -5.63 29.42
CA ALA A 24 -52.65 -5.35 28.79
C ALA A 24 -53.33 -6.63 28.27
N ARG A 25 -52.55 -7.52 27.64
CA ARG A 25 -52.98 -8.85 27.16
C ARG A 25 -53.46 -9.74 28.30
N MET A 26 -52.78 -9.77 29.45
CA MET A 26 -53.20 -10.54 30.62
C MET A 26 -54.54 -10.06 31.22
N ASN A 27 -54.84 -8.76 31.11
CA ASN A 27 -56.07 -8.18 31.66
C ASN A 27 -57.21 -8.04 30.63
N GLY A 28 -56.99 -8.40 29.36
CA GLY A 28 -57.97 -8.24 28.29
C GLY A 28 -58.16 -6.79 27.82
N ASP A 29 -57.24 -5.88 28.15
CA ASP A 29 -57.28 -4.45 27.77
C ASP A 29 -56.77 -4.27 26.33
N LEU A 30 -57.68 -4.46 25.37
CA LEU A 30 -57.38 -4.35 23.94
C LEU A 30 -56.94 -2.93 23.52
N GLU A 31 -57.41 -1.88 24.20
CA GLU A 31 -57.06 -0.51 23.87
C GLU A 31 -55.60 -0.22 24.23
N ARG A 32 -55.17 -0.58 25.45
CA ARG A 32 -53.76 -0.46 25.86
C ARG A 32 -52.83 -1.36 25.06
N MET A 33 -53.29 -2.55 24.66
CA MET A 33 -52.52 -3.45 23.80
C MET A 33 -52.22 -2.79 22.45
N ASN A 34 -53.25 -2.25 21.77
CA ASN A 34 -53.09 -1.57 20.48
C ASN A 34 -52.20 -0.31 20.57
N VAL A 35 -52.32 0.47 21.66
CA VAL A 35 -51.44 1.63 21.89
C VAL A 35 -49.98 1.17 22.08
N ALA A 36 -49.74 0.13 22.87
CA ALA A 36 -48.40 -0.39 23.10
C ALA A 36 -47.76 -0.98 21.83
N ASP A 37 -48.51 -1.74 21.02
CA ASP A 37 -47.99 -2.26 19.73
C ASP A 37 -47.63 -1.13 18.75
N LYS A 38 -48.43 -0.05 18.69
CA LYS A 38 -48.10 1.11 17.85
C LYS A 38 -46.78 1.77 18.25
N GLU A 39 -46.55 1.96 19.54
CA GLU A 39 -45.30 2.54 20.07
C GLU A 39 -44.10 1.58 19.88
N ILE A 40 -44.31 0.26 20.02
CA ILE A 40 -43.30 -0.77 19.73
C ILE A 40 -42.82 -0.67 18.28
N PHE A 41 -43.74 -0.63 17.31
CA PHE A 41 -43.35 -0.53 15.89
C PHE A 41 -42.60 0.76 15.56
N ALA A 42 -43.01 1.91 16.12
CA ALA A 42 -42.33 3.18 15.91
C ALA A 42 -40.90 3.19 16.51
N LEU A 43 -40.71 2.56 17.67
CA LEU A 43 -39.39 2.43 18.30
C LEU A 43 -38.48 1.45 17.55
N GLU A 44 -39.01 0.34 17.04
CA GLU A 44 -38.24 -0.64 16.26
C GLU A 44 -37.75 -0.07 14.92
N ASP A 45 -38.57 0.71 14.20
CA ASP A 45 -38.14 1.44 13.00
C ASP A 45 -37.06 2.50 13.32
N THR A 46 -37.25 3.28 14.40
CA THR A 46 -36.26 4.29 14.83
C THR A 46 -34.91 3.64 15.19
N LEU A 47 -34.95 2.49 15.89
CA LEU A 47 -33.74 1.72 16.22
C LEU A 47 -33.05 1.13 14.98
N TYR A 48 -33.83 0.67 13.99
CA TYR A 48 -33.27 0.19 12.72
C TYR A 48 -32.53 1.31 11.96
N GLN A 49 -33.16 2.49 11.83
CA GLN A 49 -32.56 3.66 11.18
C GLN A 49 -31.29 4.15 11.90
N LEU A 50 -31.30 4.18 13.25
CA LEU A 50 -30.13 4.57 14.03
C LEU A 50 -28.97 3.57 13.91
N ASN A 51 -29.23 2.26 13.90
CA ASN A 51 -28.18 1.27 13.70
C ASN A 51 -27.56 1.37 12.29
N LEU A 52 -28.38 1.61 11.25
CA LEU A 52 -27.88 1.88 9.91
C LEU A 52 -26.99 3.14 9.87
N LEU A 53 -27.34 4.18 10.63
CA LEU A 53 -26.52 5.38 10.79
C LEU A 53 -25.21 5.11 11.55
N VAL A 54 -25.24 4.26 12.58
CA VAL A 54 -24.06 3.82 13.31
C VAL A 54 -23.10 3.07 12.38
N ASP A 55 -23.59 2.11 11.59
CA ASP A 55 -22.72 1.31 10.73
C ASP A 55 -22.21 2.07 9.51
N THR A 56 -23.02 2.97 8.93
CA THR A 56 -22.53 3.92 7.91
C THR A 56 -21.53 4.91 8.48
N SER A 57 -21.69 5.40 9.72
CA SER A 57 -20.70 6.27 10.36
C SER A 57 -19.39 5.56 10.68
N LYS A 58 -19.42 4.28 11.08
CA LYS A 58 -18.20 3.44 11.21
C LYS A 58 -17.54 3.24 9.84
N SER A 59 -18.31 2.95 8.80
CA SER A 59 -17.79 2.79 7.44
C SER A 59 -17.18 4.09 6.90
N ALA A 60 -17.80 5.25 7.19
CA ALA A 60 -17.28 6.57 6.84
C ALA A 60 -16.00 6.90 7.62
N ALA A 61 -15.97 6.67 8.94
CA ALA A 61 -14.78 6.88 9.75
C ALA A 61 -13.60 5.97 9.36
N VAL A 62 -13.88 4.71 8.99
CA VAL A 62 -12.87 3.80 8.43
C VAL A 62 -12.41 4.29 7.06
N LYS A 63 -13.31 4.76 6.19
CA LYS A 63 -12.94 5.35 4.90
C LYS A 63 -12.15 6.64 5.03
N GLU A 64 -12.47 7.52 5.98
CA GLU A 64 -11.72 8.76 6.24
C GLU A 64 -10.36 8.49 6.89
N ALA A 65 -10.26 7.49 7.78
CA ALA A 65 -8.97 7.04 8.30
C ALA A 65 -8.08 6.48 7.17
N ILE A 66 -8.64 5.62 6.31
CA ILE A 66 -7.93 5.08 5.14
C ILE A 66 -7.62 6.19 4.12
N LEU A 67 -8.49 7.17 3.88
CA LEU A 67 -8.20 8.29 2.97
C LEU A 67 -7.12 9.22 3.54
N ALA A 68 -7.16 9.52 4.84
CA ALA A 68 -6.13 10.31 5.49
C ALA A 68 -4.77 9.59 5.44
N GLU A 69 -4.76 8.28 5.72
CA GLU A 69 -3.59 7.42 5.58
C GLU A 69 -3.08 7.44 4.13
N VAL A 70 -3.93 7.14 3.13
CA VAL A 70 -3.59 7.13 1.68
C VAL A 70 -3.14 8.49 1.14
N ILE A 71 -3.63 9.61 1.68
CA ILE A 71 -3.17 10.95 1.31
C ILE A 71 -1.81 11.26 1.95
N THR A 72 -1.50 10.70 3.13
CA THR A 72 -0.14 10.71 3.71
C THR A 72 0.80 9.62 3.18
N ASP A 73 0.28 8.61 2.48
CA ASP A 73 1.00 7.40 2.04
C ASP A 73 1.96 7.66 0.85
N GLY A 74 2.16 8.92 0.47
CA GLY A 74 3.20 9.35 -0.46
C GLY A 74 3.03 8.91 -1.92
N SER A 75 2.02 8.11 -2.28
CA SER A 75 1.94 7.42 -3.58
C SER A 75 2.00 8.35 -4.80
N ILE A 76 1.51 9.59 -4.67
CA ILE A 76 1.59 10.64 -5.70
C ILE A 76 2.92 11.42 -5.61
N ALA A 77 3.43 11.64 -4.40
CA ALA A 77 4.72 12.31 -4.18
C ALA A 77 5.88 11.49 -4.76
N VAL A 78 5.79 10.15 -4.67
CA VAL A 78 6.82 9.22 -5.15
C VAL A 78 7.16 9.41 -6.62
N LEU A 79 6.21 9.64 -7.54
CA LEU A 79 6.58 9.96 -8.93
C LEU A 79 7.04 11.41 -9.16
N GLY A 80 6.67 12.35 -8.30
CA GLY A 80 7.12 13.74 -8.41
C GLY A 80 8.65 13.93 -8.32
N GLU A 81 9.35 12.94 -7.77
CA GLU A 81 10.80 12.92 -7.59
C GLU A 81 11.58 12.20 -8.72
N TYR A 82 10.94 11.53 -9.69
CA TYR A 82 11.64 10.71 -10.69
C TYR A 82 11.07 10.90 -12.10
N ASP A 83 11.94 11.14 -13.08
CA ASP A 83 11.56 11.09 -14.49
C ASP A 83 11.67 9.64 -15.00
N ILE A 84 10.55 8.91 -14.96
CA ILE A 84 10.47 7.56 -15.53
C ILE A 84 10.07 7.54 -17.02
N THR A 85 9.91 8.70 -17.66
CA THR A 85 9.61 8.79 -19.11
C THR A 85 10.60 8.03 -19.99
N PRO A 86 11.94 8.08 -19.77
CA PRO A 86 12.89 7.35 -20.60
C PRO A 86 13.03 5.86 -20.23
N TYR A 87 12.21 5.33 -19.29
CA TYR A 87 12.30 3.93 -18.85
C TYR A 87 11.82 2.94 -19.92
N ALA A 88 10.71 3.27 -20.58
CA ALA A 88 10.03 2.38 -21.53
C ALA A 88 9.55 3.14 -22.77
N THR A 89 9.42 2.41 -23.87
CA THR A 89 8.85 2.89 -25.15
C THR A 89 7.32 3.01 -25.10
N ASP A 90 6.66 2.40 -24.12
CA ASP A 90 5.21 2.43 -23.95
C ASP A 90 4.73 3.78 -23.39
N PRO A 91 3.95 4.58 -24.16
CA PRO A 91 3.47 5.89 -23.71
C PRO A 91 2.48 5.82 -22.54
N LYS A 92 2.08 4.62 -22.09
CA LYS A 92 1.25 4.39 -20.90
C LYS A 92 2.01 3.74 -19.74
N HIS A 93 3.34 3.64 -19.79
CA HIS A 93 4.11 3.02 -18.71
C HIS A 93 3.86 3.72 -17.37
N GLU A 94 4.05 5.05 -17.32
CA GLU A 94 3.82 5.86 -16.11
C GLU A 94 2.39 5.73 -15.56
N GLU A 95 1.37 5.75 -16.44
CA GLU A 95 -0.04 5.57 -16.07
C GLU A 95 -0.26 4.21 -15.36
N LYS A 96 0.38 3.14 -15.86
CA LYS A 96 0.29 1.79 -15.27
C LYS A 96 1.04 1.70 -13.94
N ILE A 97 2.23 2.31 -13.84
CA ILE A 97 2.99 2.41 -12.59
C ILE A 97 2.17 3.13 -11.51
N MET A 98 1.55 4.27 -11.84
CA MET A 98 0.64 4.98 -10.93
C MET A 98 -0.57 4.13 -10.51
N ASN A 99 -1.14 3.38 -11.45
CA ASN A 99 -2.26 2.48 -11.17
C ASN A 99 -1.87 1.39 -10.15
N ILE A 100 -0.66 0.85 -10.24
CA ILE A 100 -0.13 -0.12 -9.26
C ILE A 100 0.17 0.57 -7.92
N LEU A 101 0.90 1.70 -7.92
CA LEU A 101 1.24 2.47 -6.71
C LEU A 101 0.01 2.87 -5.89
N SER A 102 -1.08 3.25 -6.55
CA SER A 102 -2.37 3.62 -5.91
C SER A 102 -3.08 2.46 -5.17
N LYS A 103 -2.65 1.22 -5.41
CA LYS A 103 -3.19 -0.01 -4.80
C LYS A 103 -2.21 -0.66 -3.81
N MET A 104 -0.99 -0.15 -3.73
CA MET A 104 0.00 -0.55 -2.74
C MET A 104 -0.27 0.19 -1.44
N GLY A 105 -0.05 -0.47 -0.30
CA GLY A 105 0.11 0.22 0.98
C GLY A 105 1.57 0.58 1.24
N VAL A 106 1.85 1.03 2.47
CA VAL A 106 3.19 1.28 3.00
C VAL A 106 4.08 0.03 2.86
N MET A 107 5.29 0.20 2.31
CA MET A 107 6.31 -0.85 2.10
C MET A 107 7.59 -0.57 2.88
N ASP A 108 7.45 -0.36 4.19
CA ASP A 108 8.49 0.05 5.15
C ASP A 108 9.24 -1.12 5.81
N THR A 109 8.80 -2.38 5.62
CA THR A 109 9.49 -3.57 6.15
C THR A 109 9.65 -4.66 5.08
N VAL A 110 10.65 -5.51 5.25
CA VAL A 110 10.94 -6.65 4.34
C VAL A 110 9.73 -7.59 4.23
N GLU A 111 9.07 -7.87 5.35
CA GLU A 111 7.94 -8.80 5.42
C GLU A 111 6.74 -8.30 4.61
N LYS A 112 6.42 -7.00 4.67
CA LYS A 112 5.34 -6.42 3.84
C LYS A 112 5.65 -6.51 2.34
N ILE A 113 6.92 -6.35 1.97
CA ILE A 113 7.38 -6.45 0.59
C ILE A 113 7.30 -7.91 0.12
N ASP A 114 7.77 -8.88 0.92
CA ASP A 114 7.64 -10.31 0.62
C ASP A 114 6.18 -10.75 0.51
N ASP A 115 5.31 -10.37 1.46
CA ASP A 115 3.87 -10.66 1.43
C ASP A 115 3.21 -10.10 0.15
N TYR A 116 3.60 -8.89 -0.28
CA TYR A 116 3.12 -8.28 -1.52
C TYR A 116 3.58 -9.06 -2.76
N ILE A 117 4.88 -9.38 -2.85
CA ILE A 117 5.46 -10.16 -3.96
C ILE A 117 4.79 -11.53 -4.04
N MET A 118 4.69 -12.26 -2.92
CA MET A 118 4.06 -13.58 -2.87
C MET A 118 2.56 -13.54 -3.24
N GLY A 119 1.85 -12.48 -2.84
CA GLY A 119 0.45 -12.25 -3.22
C GLY A 119 0.23 -11.98 -4.72
N LYS A 120 1.25 -11.49 -5.44
CA LYS A 120 1.19 -11.20 -6.89
C LYS A 120 1.84 -12.28 -7.76
N ALA A 121 2.89 -12.91 -7.27
CA ALA A 121 3.78 -13.81 -7.99
C ALA A 121 4.40 -14.84 -7.02
N LEU A 122 3.61 -15.85 -6.63
CA LEU A 122 4.02 -16.89 -5.65
C LEU A 122 5.33 -17.62 -5.98
N SER A 123 5.71 -17.68 -7.27
CA SER A 123 6.96 -18.27 -7.75
C SER A 123 8.04 -17.25 -8.10
N SER A 124 7.96 -16.02 -7.56
CA SER A 124 8.98 -15.00 -7.79
C SER A 124 10.31 -15.41 -7.15
N PRO A 125 11.43 -15.23 -7.86
CA PRO A 125 12.77 -15.37 -7.29
C PRO A 125 13.28 -14.08 -6.63
N VAL A 126 12.52 -12.98 -6.69
CA VAL A 126 12.82 -11.71 -6.00
C VAL A 126 12.25 -11.79 -4.58
N THR A 127 13.04 -11.39 -3.58
CA THR A 127 12.58 -11.29 -2.18
C THR A 127 12.56 -9.85 -1.71
N GLY A 128 11.82 -9.58 -0.63
CA GLY A 128 11.73 -8.26 -0.02
C GLY A 128 13.05 -7.75 0.53
N GLU A 129 13.95 -8.64 0.94
CA GLU A 129 15.32 -8.28 1.32
C GLU A 129 16.11 -7.72 0.13
N MET A 130 15.95 -8.29 -1.08
CA MET A 130 16.60 -7.77 -2.30
C MET A 130 16.12 -6.36 -2.64
N VAL A 131 14.81 -6.12 -2.53
CA VAL A 131 14.20 -4.82 -2.84
C VAL A 131 14.59 -3.79 -1.80
N MET A 132 14.42 -4.09 -0.51
CA MET A 132 14.70 -3.15 0.59
C MET A 132 16.19 -2.78 0.63
N SER A 133 17.11 -3.75 0.45
CA SER A 133 18.54 -3.47 0.42
C SER A 133 18.94 -2.57 -0.75
N ALA A 134 18.40 -2.81 -1.96
CA ALA A 134 18.65 -1.99 -3.13
C ALA A 134 18.03 -0.59 -3.03
N ALA A 135 16.80 -0.48 -2.52
CA ALA A 135 16.12 0.78 -2.24
C ALA A 135 16.96 1.69 -1.32
N LEU A 136 17.32 1.16 -0.13
CA LEU A 136 18.14 1.86 0.86
C LEU A 136 19.55 2.21 0.35
N ALA A 137 20.15 1.39 -0.51
CA ALA A 137 21.50 1.62 -1.03
C ALA A 137 21.57 2.78 -2.05
N TYR A 138 20.45 3.12 -2.72
CA TYR A 138 20.42 4.08 -3.83
C TYR A 138 19.53 5.31 -3.59
N ASP A 139 18.89 5.42 -2.43
CA ASP A 139 18.03 6.57 -2.09
C ASP A 139 16.56 6.38 -2.49
N VAL A 140 16.18 5.20 -2.99
CA VAL A 140 15.00 5.02 -3.85
C VAL A 140 13.79 4.49 -3.09
N ASP A 141 12.60 5.00 -3.39
CA ASP A 141 11.36 4.47 -2.86
C ASP A 141 11.11 3.00 -3.29
N ALA A 142 10.94 2.13 -2.30
CA ALA A 142 10.76 0.69 -2.52
C ALA A 142 9.44 0.35 -3.24
N ARG A 143 8.40 1.18 -3.12
CA ARG A 143 7.12 0.97 -3.83
C ARG A 143 7.29 1.24 -5.32
N LEU A 144 8.03 2.28 -5.70
CA LEU A 144 8.31 2.60 -7.11
C LEU A 144 9.08 1.45 -7.77
N MET A 145 10.13 0.96 -7.11
CA MET A 145 10.86 -0.22 -7.59
C MET A 145 9.93 -1.43 -7.78
N MET A 146 9.08 -1.72 -6.79
CA MET A 146 8.13 -2.82 -6.86
C MET A 146 7.06 -2.66 -7.94
N ALA A 147 6.53 -1.45 -8.14
CA ALA A 147 5.51 -1.19 -9.16
C ALA A 147 6.08 -1.44 -10.57
N ILE A 148 7.33 -1.04 -10.80
CA ILE A 148 8.09 -1.32 -12.03
C ILE A 148 8.28 -2.83 -12.21
N MET A 149 8.76 -3.54 -11.18
CA MET A 149 8.92 -5.00 -11.24
C MET A 149 7.62 -5.77 -11.46
N GLU A 150 6.50 -5.33 -10.87
CA GLU A 150 5.18 -5.92 -11.11
C GLU A 150 4.75 -5.72 -12.58
N GLN A 151 4.87 -4.48 -13.07
CA GLN A 151 4.43 -4.07 -14.40
C GLN A 151 5.21 -4.76 -15.53
N ASP A 152 6.53 -4.81 -15.41
CA ASP A 152 7.39 -5.22 -16.53
C ASP A 152 7.62 -6.73 -16.62
N SER A 153 7.56 -7.45 -15.48
CA SER A 153 7.85 -8.89 -15.47
C SER A 153 7.16 -9.72 -14.40
N ARG A 154 6.21 -9.15 -13.64
CA ARG A 154 5.63 -9.77 -12.44
C ARG A 154 6.72 -10.34 -11.53
N PHE A 155 7.65 -9.47 -11.10
CA PHE A 155 8.77 -9.82 -10.23
C PHE A 155 9.63 -10.97 -10.78
N GLY A 156 9.99 -10.90 -12.06
CA GLY A 156 10.88 -11.86 -12.72
C GLY A 156 10.23 -13.19 -13.12
N THR A 157 8.90 -13.32 -13.07
CA THR A 157 8.19 -14.58 -13.39
C THR A 157 7.73 -14.71 -14.84
N VAL A 158 7.68 -13.61 -15.61
CA VAL A 158 7.26 -13.64 -17.03
C VAL A 158 8.23 -12.94 -17.97
N GLY A 159 8.13 -13.27 -19.27
CA GLY A 159 8.81 -12.56 -20.35
C GLY A 159 10.34 -12.77 -20.40
N VAL A 160 11.05 -11.72 -20.81
CA VAL A 160 12.52 -11.73 -20.99
C VAL A 160 13.25 -11.78 -19.64
N ALA A 161 12.66 -11.22 -18.59
CA ALA A 161 13.23 -11.16 -17.24
C ALA A 161 13.66 -12.52 -16.69
N VAL A 162 12.86 -13.57 -16.90
CA VAL A 162 13.12 -14.95 -16.42
C VAL A 162 14.49 -15.46 -16.87
N ARG A 163 14.88 -15.18 -18.12
CA ARG A 163 16.13 -15.67 -18.72
C ARG A 163 17.30 -14.69 -18.59
N THR A 164 17.02 -13.44 -18.21
CA THR A 164 18.03 -12.36 -18.08
C THR A 164 18.28 -11.96 -16.62
N LEU A 165 17.57 -12.56 -15.66
CA LEU A 165 17.58 -12.21 -14.24
C LEU A 165 17.28 -10.71 -14.00
N ASN A 166 16.40 -10.13 -14.83
CA ASN A 166 16.17 -8.69 -14.95
C ASN A 166 14.71 -8.33 -14.64
N PRO A 167 14.30 -8.24 -13.36
CA PRO A 167 12.89 -8.11 -12.99
C PRO A 167 12.25 -6.75 -13.37
N GLY A 168 13.04 -5.72 -13.66
CA GLY A 168 12.54 -4.45 -14.21
C GLY A 168 12.77 -4.31 -15.72
N ASN A 169 13.27 -5.33 -16.42
CA ASN A 169 13.60 -5.24 -17.84
C ASN A 169 14.62 -4.11 -18.19
N VAL A 170 15.40 -3.63 -17.20
CA VAL A 170 16.32 -2.49 -17.32
C VAL A 170 17.37 -2.73 -18.41
N GLY A 171 17.36 -1.87 -19.44
CA GLY A 171 18.30 -1.95 -20.56
C GLY A 171 17.99 -3.04 -21.59
N ASN A 172 16.80 -3.65 -21.53
CA ASN A 172 16.25 -4.44 -22.64
C ASN A 172 15.36 -3.53 -23.51
N ASP A 173 15.31 -3.76 -24.82
CA ASP A 173 14.45 -2.97 -25.73
C ASP A 173 13.75 -3.82 -26.82
N ASP A 174 12.80 -3.18 -27.51
CA ASP A 174 12.04 -3.77 -28.62
C ASP A 174 12.91 -4.03 -29.88
N SER A 175 14.14 -3.50 -29.93
CA SER A 175 15.11 -3.79 -30.99
C SER A 175 15.86 -5.11 -30.77
N GLY A 176 15.56 -5.81 -29.67
CA GLY A 176 16.16 -7.09 -29.32
C GLY A 176 17.48 -6.97 -28.56
N ASN A 177 17.86 -5.78 -28.10
CA ASN A 177 18.96 -5.65 -27.15
C ASN A 177 18.51 -6.25 -25.82
N THR A 178 19.31 -7.16 -25.25
CA THR A 178 19.03 -7.78 -23.96
C THR A 178 20.24 -7.73 -23.05
N ARG A 179 20.02 -7.28 -21.81
CA ARG A 179 20.99 -7.27 -20.72
C ARG A 179 20.65 -8.34 -19.70
N THR A 180 21.55 -9.29 -19.54
CA THR A 180 21.52 -10.33 -18.50
C THR A 180 22.39 -9.90 -17.32
N TYR A 181 21.91 -10.13 -16.09
CA TYR A 181 22.65 -9.94 -14.84
C TYR A 181 23.17 -11.28 -14.30
N GLU A 182 24.15 -11.26 -13.40
CA GLU A 182 24.71 -12.48 -12.79
C GLU A 182 23.78 -13.07 -11.72
N SER A 183 22.89 -12.25 -11.15
CA SER A 183 21.93 -12.68 -10.13
C SER A 183 20.64 -11.84 -10.14
N TRP A 184 19.59 -12.36 -9.49
CA TRP A 184 18.36 -11.60 -9.25
C TRP A 184 18.59 -10.34 -8.41
N GLN A 185 19.50 -10.39 -7.42
CA GLN A 185 19.89 -9.21 -6.64
C GLN A 185 20.46 -8.11 -7.55
N GLU A 186 21.34 -8.44 -8.49
CA GLU A 186 21.87 -7.46 -9.45
C GLU A 186 20.77 -6.88 -10.35
N GLY A 187 19.84 -7.71 -10.80
CA GLY A 187 18.68 -7.25 -11.58
C GLY A 187 17.80 -6.26 -10.82
N VAL A 188 17.52 -6.51 -9.53
CA VAL A 188 16.80 -5.57 -8.65
C VAL A 188 17.63 -4.30 -8.42
N THR A 189 18.93 -4.47 -8.18
CA THR A 189 19.88 -3.37 -7.94
C THR A 189 19.99 -2.43 -9.14
N ALA A 190 19.92 -2.96 -10.37
CA ALA A 190 19.94 -2.17 -11.60
C ALA A 190 18.72 -1.26 -11.74
N ILE A 191 17.56 -1.62 -11.16
CA ILE A 191 16.36 -0.76 -11.13
C ILE A 191 16.61 0.41 -10.17
N ALA A 192 17.12 0.13 -8.98
CA ALA A 192 17.46 1.16 -7.99
C ALA A 192 18.53 2.13 -8.54
N GLU A 193 19.58 1.61 -9.18
CA GLU A 193 20.61 2.41 -9.83
C GLU A 193 20.04 3.27 -10.98
N TRP A 194 19.15 2.70 -11.81
CA TRP A 194 18.49 3.45 -12.88
C TRP A 194 17.65 4.59 -12.29
N LEU A 195 16.81 4.31 -11.30
CA LEU A 195 15.93 5.29 -10.67
C LEU A 195 16.73 6.40 -9.97
N SER A 196 17.81 6.06 -9.27
CA SER A 196 18.69 7.03 -8.61
C SER A 196 19.29 8.05 -9.60
N ARG A 197 19.66 7.60 -10.80
CA ARG A 197 20.17 8.46 -11.89
C ARG A 197 19.08 9.30 -12.57
N HIS A 198 17.83 8.86 -12.51
CA HIS A 198 16.67 9.55 -13.08
C HIS A 198 15.78 10.18 -12.00
N ARG A 199 16.26 10.31 -10.76
CA ARG A 199 15.68 11.27 -9.83
C ARG A 199 15.68 12.62 -10.51
N GLY A 200 14.50 13.18 -10.67
CA GLY A 200 14.32 14.51 -11.19
C GLY A 200 15.13 15.44 -10.32
N SER A 201 16.18 16.03 -10.91
CA SER A 201 16.47 17.43 -10.62
C SER A 201 15.33 18.28 -11.17
N THR A 202 14.13 18.07 -10.63
CA THR A 202 13.15 19.10 -10.40
C THR A 202 13.83 20.05 -9.43
N ILE A 203 14.68 20.88 -10.03
CA ILE A 203 14.99 22.20 -9.56
C ILE A 203 13.62 22.85 -9.46
N ILE A 204 12.96 22.68 -8.31
CA ILE A 204 12.21 23.77 -7.69
C ILE A 204 13.17 24.93 -7.89
N PRO A 205 12.86 25.92 -8.76
CA PRO A 205 13.76 27.04 -8.94
C PRO A 205 13.99 27.56 -7.54
N GLU A 206 15.22 27.40 -7.05
CA GLU A 206 15.61 27.81 -5.72
C GLU A 206 15.08 29.23 -5.63
N ILE A 207 14.03 29.42 -4.81
CA ILE A 207 13.40 30.73 -4.68
C ILE A 207 14.49 31.49 -3.97
N SER A 208 15.34 32.11 -4.78
CA SER A 208 16.47 32.90 -4.34
C SER A 208 15.83 33.88 -3.39
N GLU A 209 16.12 33.70 -2.10
CA GLU A 209 15.58 34.54 -1.06
C GLU A 209 16.15 35.93 -1.35
N GLU A 210 15.43 36.69 -2.17
CA GLU A 210 15.72 38.07 -2.47
C GLU A 210 15.77 38.72 -1.09
N PRO A 211 16.96 39.18 -0.65
CA PRO A 211 17.18 39.46 0.75
C PRO A 211 16.22 40.57 1.15
N VAL A 212 15.20 40.19 1.93
CA VAL A 212 14.15 41.11 2.39
C VAL A 212 14.86 42.20 3.17
N LEU A 213 15.04 43.35 2.51
CA LEU A 213 15.79 44.46 3.07
C LEU A 213 15.09 44.89 4.36
N GLU A 214 15.77 44.63 5.47
CA GLU A 214 15.34 44.99 6.81
C GLU A 214 14.93 46.48 6.81
N PRO A 215 13.68 46.83 7.15
CA PRO A 215 13.23 48.21 7.07
C PRO A 215 14.05 49.05 8.05
N ALA A 216 14.84 49.98 7.50
CA ALA A 216 15.80 50.78 8.24
C ALA A 216 15.12 51.55 9.39
N ALA A 217 15.25 51.02 10.61
CA ALA A 217 14.75 51.65 11.82
C ALA A 217 15.49 52.98 12.05
N THR A 218 14.75 54.08 11.97
CA THR A 218 15.30 55.43 12.16
C THR A 218 15.77 55.63 13.60
N LEU A 219 17.01 56.10 13.75
CA LEU A 219 17.71 56.25 15.02
C LEU A 219 17.02 57.27 15.95
N THR A 220 16.81 56.87 17.22
CA THR A 220 16.74 57.81 18.36
C THR A 220 17.74 57.36 19.43
N PRO A 221 18.56 58.26 20.00
CA PRO A 221 19.65 57.86 20.89
C PRO A 221 19.26 57.81 22.37
N SER A 222 19.56 56.68 23.02
CA SER A 222 19.76 56.53 24.48
C SER A 222 20.57 55.24 24.69
N THR A 223 21.88 55.29 24.99
CA THR A 223 22.52 55.63 26.27
C THR A 223 22.41 54.50 27.32
N ILE A 224 23.50 53.71 27.43
CA ILE A 224 23.94 52.75 28.47
C ILE A 224 22.96 51.61 28.88
N THR A 225 23.37 50.37 29.18
CA THR A 225 24.60 49.84 29.81
C THR A 225 24.74 48.32 29.46
N PRO A 226 25.89 47.63 29.66
CA PRO A 226 26.09 46.28 29.12
C PRO A 226 25.67 45.15 30.09
N THR A 227 25.22 44.00 29.57
CA THR A 227 25.31 42.70 30.26
C THR A 227 25.39 41.54 29.26
N THR A 228 26.40 40.71 29.48
CA THR A 228 26.72 39.43 28.84
C THR A 228 25.60 38.40 28.85
N ALA A 229 25.41 37.66 27.75
CA ALA A 229 25.89 36.27 27.61
C ALA A 229 25.28 35.60 26.36
N SER A 230 26.12 35.05 25.47
CA SER A 230 25.67 34.24 24.34
C SER A 230 25.71 32.77 24.73
N THR A 231 24.56 32.07 24.68
CA THR A 231 24.48 30.62 24.93
C THR A 231 24.30 29.88 23.62
N SER A 232 25.41 29.44 23.03
CA SER A 232 25.42 28.52 21.90
C SER A 232 25.23 27.09 22.41
N ILE A 233 24.13 26.43 22.03
CA ILE A 233 23.91 25.01 22.31
C ILE A 233 24.51 24.14 21.19
N THR A 234 25.75 23.67 21.40
CA THR A 234 26.38 22.66 20.54
C THR A 234 26.25 21.29 21.20
N THR A 235 25.36 20.45 20.69
CA THR A 235 25.11 19.10 21.23
C THR A 235 26.13 18.09 20.68
N THR A 236 27.33 18.06 21.28
CA THR A 236 28.33 17.03 20.97
C THR A 236 28.24 15.87 21.95
N THR A 237 27.70 14.73 21.51
CA THR A 237 27.63 13.51 22.31
C THR A 237 28.98 12.81 22.33
N THR A 238 29.82 13.13 23.33
CA THR A 238 31.08 12.41 23.57
C THR A 238 30.89 11.34 24.66
N ILE A 239 31.04 10.08 24.30
CA ILE A 239 30.97 8.95 25.24
C ILE A 239 32.32 8.87 25.96
N THR A 240 32.39 9.35 27.20
CA THR A 240 33.61 9.26 28.03
C THR A 240 33.42 8.25 29.16
N THR A 241 34.07 7.10 29.03
CA THR A 241 34.24 6.13 30.11
C THR A 241 35.41 6.53 31.01
N THR A 242 35.21 6.65 32.32
CA THR A 242 36.31 6.63 33.31
C THR A 242 35.78 6.13 34.66
N PRO A 243 36.60 5.41 35.46
CA PRO A 243 36.09 4.58 36.56
C PRO A 243 35.96 5.36 37.87
N THR A 244 34.96 5.02 38.68
CA THR A 244 34.85 5.49 40.08
C THR A 244 35.25 4.36 41.03
N THR A 245 36.25 4.64 41.86
CA THR A 245 36.82 3.67 42.80
C THR A 245 36.24 3.84 44.20
N ALA A 246 35.70 2.74 44.74
CA ALA A 246 35.53 2.41 46.16
C ALA A 246 35.03 3.48 47.16
N ALA A 247 33.79 3.28 47.65
CA ALA A 247 33.47 3.50 49.06
C ALA A 247 33.12 2.14 49.70
N SER A 248 33.71 1.85 50.86
CA SER A 248 33.59 0.55 51.53
C SER A 248 32.31 0.46 52.35
N SER A 249 31.49 -0.56 52.10
CA SER A 249 30.43 -1.01 53.01
C SER A 249 30.44 -2.53 53.09
N SER A 250 30.84 -3.05 54.25
CA SER A 250 30.91 -4.49 54.53
C SER A 250 29.51 -5.10 54.56
N PHE A 251 29.20 -5.93 53.56
CA PHE A 251 28.12 -6.91 53.63
C PHE A 251 28.71 -8.29 53.39
N SER A 252 28.40 -9.22 54.30
CA SER A 252 28.90 -10.60 54.24
C SER A 252 28.33 -11.29 53.00
N PRO A 253 29.15 -11.86 52.10
CA PRO A 253 28.64 -12.49 50.89
C PRO A 253 27.88 -13.78 51.26
N MET A 254 26.59 -13.79 50.94
CA MET A 254 25.82 -15.03 50.81
C MET A 254 26.44 -15.84 49.66
N PRO A 255 26.64 -17.16 49.79
CA PRO A 255 27.30 -17.95 48.76
C PRO A 255 26.50 -17.93 47.46
N THR A 256 27.07 -17.30 46.43
CA THR A 256 26.54 -17.34 45.06
C THR A 256 26.44 -18.80 44.63
N PRO A 257 25.28 -19.28 44.16
CA PRO A 257 25.17 -20.64 43.65
C PRO A 257 26.09 -20.80 42.44
N THR A 258 27.00 -21.78 42.51
CA THR A 258 27.86 -22.16 41.39
C THR A 258 26.98 -22.44 40.16
N PRO A 259 27.22 -21.79 39.01
CA PRO A 259 26.43 -22.07 37.82
C PRO A 259 26.63 -23.53 37.44
N VAL A 260 25.55 -24.31 37.47
CA VAL A 260 25.55 -25.67 36.94
C VAL A 260 25.80 -25.56 35.45
N VAL A 261 26.92 -26.12 34.99
CA VAL A 261 27.24 -26.20 33.56
C VAL A 261 26.25 -27.16 32.92
N THR A 262 25.16 -26.62 32.39
CA THR A 262 24.23 -27.36 31.54
C THR A 262 24.94 -27.65 30.23
N ILE A 263 25.60 -28.82 30.18
CA ILE A 263 26.08 -29.44 28.95
C ILE A 263 24.92 -29.52 27.96
N THR A 264 24.95 -28.64 26.96
CA THR A 264 24.02 -28.70 25.83
C THR A 264 24.27 -30.02 25.11
N PRO A 265 23.27 -30.88 24.93
CA PRO A 265 23.48 -32.17 24.27
C PRO A 265 23.98 -31.93 22.85
N SER A 266 25.08 -32.58 22.49
CA SER A 266 25.59 -32.64 21.12
C SER A 266 24.45 -33.04 20.18
N PRO A 267 24.31 -32.42 19.00
CA PRO A 267 23.22 -32.75 18.08
C PRO A 267 23.23 -34.25 17.78
N THR A 268 22.13 -34.91 18.12
CA THR A 268 21.87 -36.30 17.74
C THR A 268 21.99 -36.40 16.22
N ALA A 269 22.79 -37.35 15.73
CA ALA A 269 22.96 -37.57 14.30
C ALA A 269 21.58 -37.69 13.63
N SER A 270 21.36 -36.88 12.59
CA SER A 270 20.12 -36.89 11.82
C SER A 270 19.80 -38.34 11.40
N PRO A 271 18.56 -38.81 11.55
CA PRO A 271 18.20 -40.14 11.07
C PRO A 271 18.53 -40.22 9.58
N SER A 272 19.33 -41.21 9.21
CA SER A 272 19.59 -41.53 7.81
C SER A 272 18.26 -41.94 7.19
N PHE A 273 17.66 -41.07 6.39
CA PHE A 273 16.48 -41.42 5.63
C PHE A 273 16.82 -42.60 4.73
N SER A 274 16.07 -43.69 4.88
CA SER A 274 16.12 -44.84 3.98
C SER A 274 16.03 -44.35 2.53
N PRO A 275 16.79 -44.92 1.58
CA PRO A 275 16.74 -44.50 0.19
C PRO A 275 15.28 -44.49 -0.29
N THR A 276 14.86 -43.35 -0.84
CA THR A 276 13.59 -43.23 -1.56
C THR A 276 13.51 -44.36 -2.57
N PRO A 277 12.40 -45.13 -2.62
CA PRO A 277 12.27 -46.19 -3.62
C PRO A 277 12.44 -45.57 -5.01
N THR A 278 13.37 -46.11 -5.80
CA THR A 278 13.53 -45.77 -7.21
C THR A 278 12.15 -45.84 -7.86
N PRO A 279 11.68 -44.80 -8.56
CA PRO A 279 10.37 -44.83 -9.19
C PRO A 279 10.33 -46.02 -10.15
N GLU A 280 9.38 -46.92 -9.90
CA GLU A 280 9.09 -48.04 -10.78
C GLU A 280 8.81 -47.49 -12.18
N ALA A 281 9.43 -48.08 -13.21
CA ALA A 281 9.36 -47.55 -14.56
C ALA A 281 7.90 -47.43 -14.99
N THR A 282 7.45 -46.19 -15.21
CA THR A 282 6.09 -45.94 -15.71
C THR A 282 5.92 -46.75 -16.99
N PRO A 283 4.87 -47.59 -17.11
CA PRO A 283 4.70 -48.42 -18.29
C PRO A 283 4.65 -47.52 -19.52
N GLN A 284 5.58 -47.78 -20.45
CA GLN A 284 5.68 -47.07 -21.71
C GLN A 284 4.32 -47.16 -22.41
N PRO A 285 3.71 -46.03 -22.82
CA PRO A 285 2.40 -46.07 -23.47
C PRO A 285 2.49 -46.91 -24.74
N SER A 286 1.58 -47.89 -24.82
CA SER A 286 1.43 -48.81 -25.95
C SER A 286 1.13 -48.06 -27.24
N ASP A 287 1.52 -48.68 -28.36
CA ASP A 287 1.56 -48.11 -29.70
C ASP A 287 0.41 -47.16 -30.09
N GLU A 288 0.83 -45.98 -30.53
CA GLU A 288 0.27 -45.14 -31.60
C GLU A 288 -1.05 -45.62 -32.24
N PRO A 289 -2.22 -45.04 -31.88
CA PRO A 289 -3.43 -45.21 -32.67
C PRO A 289 -3.24 -44.56 -34.05
N THR A 290 -3.35 -45.38 -35.08
CA THR A 290 -3.27 -45.02 -36.50
C THR A 290 -4.13 -43.79 -36.84
N ALA A 291 -3.57 -42.90 -37.66
CA ALA A 291 -4.19 -41.64 -38.07
C ALA A 291 -5.66 -41.81 -38.51
N GLY A 292 -6.57 -41.24 -37.73
CA GLY A 292 -7.96 -41.01 -38.12
C GLY A 292 -8.04 -39.89 -39.18
N GLU A 293 -9.07 -39.95 -40.01
CA GLU A 293 -9.28 -39.04 -41.13
C GLU A 293 -9.32 -37.56 -40.68
N ALA A 294 -8.75 -36.68 -41.52
CA ALA A 294 -8.82 -35.24 -41.28
C ALA A 294 -10.27 -34.76 -41.40
N GLU A 295 -10.81 -34.17 -40.32
CA GLU A 295 -12.10 -33.47 -40.40
C GLU A 295 -12.02 -32.33 -41.43
N PRO A 296 -13.10 -32.09 -42.20
CA PRO A 296 -13.13 -30.99 -43.16
C PRO A 296 -13.01 -29.66 -42.42
N THR A 297 -12.08 -28.83 -42.90
CA THR A 297 -11.88 -27.46 -42.39
C THR A 297 -13.21 -26.70 -42.43
N PRO A 298 -13.66 -26.08 -41.31
CA PRO A 298 -14.90 -25.32 -41.30
C PRO A 298 -14.82 -24.16 -42.29
N GLU A 299 -15.88 -24.02 -43.08
CA GLU A 299 -16.04 -22.97 -44.09
C GLU A 299 -16.01 -21.59 -43.39
N PRO A 300 -15.29 -20.58 -43.93
CA PRO A 300 -15.13 -19.30 -43.26
C PRO A 300 -16.49 -18.64 -43.02
N THR A 301 -16.77 -18.30 -41.76
CA THR A 301 -17.97 -17.53 -41.39
C THR A 301 -17.98 -16.22 -42.17
N PRO A 302 -19.07 -15.86 -42.85
CA PRO A 302 -19.13 -14.63 -43.61
C PRO A 302 -18.90 -13.42 -42.71
N GLU A 303 -18.07 -12.50 -43.20
CA GLU A 303 -17.73 -11.24 -42.52
C GLU A 303 -19.03 -10.43 -42.27
N PRO A 304 -19.23 -9.88 -41.06
CA PRO A 304 -20.45 -9.15 -40.74
C PRO A 304 -20.60 -7.92 -41.63
N GLU A 305 -21.78 -7.77 -42.23
CA GLU A 305 -22.14 -6.64 -43.07
C GLU A 305 -21.99 -5.32 -42.28
N PRO A 306 -21.30 -4.30 -42.82
CA PRO A 306 -20.96 -3.10 -42.06
C PRO A 306 -22.22 -2.35 -41.63
N GLU A 307 -22.30 -1.96 -40.34
CA GLU A 307 -23.41 -1.19 -39.82
C GLU A 307 -23.59 0.14 -40.59
N PRO A 308 -24.84 0.56 -40.85
CA PRO A 308 -25.10 1.81 -41.57
C PRO A 308 -24.58 3.00 -40.76
N GLN A 309 -23.59 3.69 -41.33
CA GLN A 309 -23.01 4.90 -40.77
C GLN A 309 -24.11 5.95 -40.56
N PRO A 310 -24.24 6.55 -39.36
CA PRO A 310 -25.28 7.55 -39.10
C PRO A 310 -25.07 8.78 -40.00
N GLU A 311 -26.16 9.25 -40.62
CA GLU A 311 -26.14 10.48 -41.42
C GLU A 311 -25.67 11.66 -40.56
N ALA A 312 -24.79 12.47 -41.13
CA ALA A 312 -24.25 13.64 -40.44
C ALA A 312 -25.36 14.68 -40.20
N ASP A 313 -25.50 15.07 -38.93
CA ASP A 313 -26.44 16.12 -38.50
C ASP A 313 -26.24 17.39 -39.35
N GLN A 314 -27.33 17.86 -39.97
CA GLN A 314 -27.29 19.12 -40.71
C GLN A 314 -27.20 20.29 -39.72
N PRO A 315 -26.30 21.27 -39.95
CA PRO A 315 -26.20 22.41 -39.05
C PRO A 315 -27.51 23.21 -39.04
N LEU A 316 -28.08 23.40 -37.84
CA LEU A 316 -29.27 24.25 -37.68
C LEU A 316 -29.00 25.66 -38.24
N ALA A 317 -29.98 26.16 -39.00
CA ALA A 317 -29.92 27.50 -39.58
C ALA A 317 -29.86 28.57 -38.48
N GLU A 318 -28.80 29.37 -38.55
CA GLU A 318 -28.56 30.53 -37.68
C GLU A 318 -29.65 31.60 -37.94
N THR A 319 -30.58 31.76 -36.99
CA THR A 319 -31.62 32.79 -37.08
C THR A 319 -31.09 34.10 -36.48
N THR A 320 -30.66 35.00 -37.36
CA THR A 320 -30.19 36.34 -37.01
C THR A 320 -31.37 37.28 -36.73
N ASP A 321 -31.88 37.25 -35.51
CA ASP A 321 -32.90 38.21 -35.05
C ASP A 321 -32.29 39.61 -34.92
N THR A 322 -32.60 40.48 -35.88
CA THR A 322 -32.05 41.84 -35.96
C THR A 322 -32.99 42.84 -35.30
N SER A 323 -33.05 42.83 -33.97
CA SER A 323 -33.83 43.82 -33.21
C SER A 323 -33.18 45.21 -33.30
N THR A 324 -33.64 46.02 -34.26
CA THR A 324 -33.37 47.47 -34.32
C THR A 324 -34.59 48.19 -33.75
N ALA A 325 -34.40 48.90 -32.65
CA ALA A 325 -35.42 49.75 -32.04
C ALA A 325 -35.05 51.23 -32.22
N ASP A 326 -36.01 52.00 -32.70
CA ASP A 326 -36.12 53.47 -32.71
C ASP A 326 -37.60 53.79 -32.43
#